data_AF-Q9VGA2-F1
#
_entry.id   AF-Q9VGA2-F1
#
_cell.length_a   1.000
_cell.length_b   1.000
_cell.length_c   1.000
_cell.angle_alpha   90.00
_cell.angle_beta   90.00
_cell.angle_gamma   90.00
#
_symmetry.space_group_name_H-M   'P 1'
#
loop_
_entity.id
_entity.type
_entity.pdbx_description
1 polymer ?
#
loop_
_entity_poly.entity_id
_entity_poly.type
_entity_poly.pdbx_seq_one_letter_code
_entity_poly.pdbx_strand_id
1 'polypeptide(L)'
;MEYNRQPCPIRIVEDCGCAFMMGTIGGSLFEFLKGFRNAPTGLQRRLYGGIDLVKMRTPSIAGSFAVWGATFSTVDCALVHYRQREDAWNSILSGAATGGILAARNGIRAMANSALVGCLVLAMIEGAGAAVATINAADKGAGIVIKPQRAQWEAILETIDPKRASSTQDFALAEFERVLDKCRASREPNLLQDIPVKSHERDSKQKPFYSLLDLVKLSQMF
;
A
#
# COMPACT_ATOMS: atom_id res chain seq x y z
N MET A 1 -7.77 -19.95 -15.17
CA MET A 1 -7.29 -18.58 -15.39
C MET A 1 -5.78 -18.65 -15.26
N GLU A 2 -5.08 -18.97 -16.35
CA GLU A 2 -3.62 -18.83 -16.37
C GLU A 2 -3.36 -17.32 -16.39
N TYR A 3 -3.21 -16.72 -15.21
CA TYR A 3 -2.70 -15.36 -15.13
C TYR A 3 -1.25 -15.45 -15.58
N ASN A 4 -0.92 -14.91 -16.74
CA ASN A 4 0.46 -14.59 -17.09
C ASN A 4 0.92 -13.50 -16.11
N ARG A 5 1.29 -13.91 -14.90
CA ARG A 5 1.64 -13.00 -13.82
C ARG A 5 2.93 -12.30 -14.23
N GLN A 6 2.89 -10.98 -14.19
CA GLN A 6 4.07 -10.15 -14.35
C GLN A 6 5.17 -10.64 -13.39
N PRO A 7 6.43 -10.75 -13.85
CA PRO A 7 7.51 -11.25 -13.01
C PRO A 7 7.71 -10.36 -11.78
N CYS A 8 8.02 -10.94 -10.63
CA CYS A 8 8.54 -10.15 -9.50
C CYS A 8 9.90 -9.58 -9.97
N PRO A 9 10.14 -8.25 -9.93
CA PRO A 9 9.61 -7.29 -8.97
C PRO A 9 8.50 -6.35 -9.46
N ILE A 10 8.14 -6.34 -10.76
CA ILE A 10 7.20 -5.33 -11.28
C ILE A 10 5.82 -5.42 -10.62
N ARG A 11 5.38 -6.64 -10.29
CA ARG A 11 4.13 -6.87 -9.56
C ARG A 11 4.09 -6.15 -8.21
N ILE A 12 5.22 -6.04 -7.50
CA ILE A 12 5.30 -5.35 -6.21
C ILE A 12 5.05 -3.85 -6.38
N VAL A 13 5.63 -3.25 -7.42
CA VAL A 13 5.48 -1.82 -7.71
C VAL A 13 4.06 -1.51 -8.18
N GLU A 14 3.50 -2.37 -9.03
CA GLU A 14 2.11 -2.26 -9.48
C GLU A 14 1.12 -2.38 -8.31
N ASP A 15 1.27 -3.41 -7.46
CA ASP A 15 0.41 -3.61 -6.29
C ASP A 15 0.56 -2.48 -5.25
N CYS A 16 1.78 -1.98 -5.04
CA CYS A 16 2.05 -0.81 -4.21
C CYS A 16 1.32 0.44 -4.75
N GLY A 17 1.40 0.67 -6.06
CA GLY A 17 0.73 1.79 -6.74
C GLY A 17 -0.79 1.66 -6.69
N CYS A 18 -1.33 0.48 -6.97
CA CYS A 18 -2.76 0.19 -6.86
C CYS A 18 -3.26 0.40 -5.43
N ALA A 19 -2.55 -0.13 -4.43
CA ALA A 19 -2.91 0.04 -3.03
C ALA A 19 -2.81 1.51 -2.59
N PHE A 20 -1.80 2.25 -3.06
CA PHE A 20 -1.70 3.70 -2.85
C PHE A 20 -2.91 4.43 -3.43
N MET A 21 -3.33 4.12 -4.67
CA MET A 21 -4.50 4.73 -5.30
C MET A 21 -5.81 4.40 -4.57
N MET A 22 -5.97 3.15 -4.11
CA MET A 22 -7.11 2.78 -3.27
C MET A 22 -7.11 3.56 -1.95
N GLY A 23 -5.94 3.73 -1.35
CA GLY A 23 -5.76 4.51 -0.12
C GLY A 23 -5.97 6.01 -0.32
N THR A 24 -5.58 6.59 -1.46
CA THR A 24 -5.81 8.01 -1.75
C THR A 24 -7.27 8.29 -2.05
N ILE A 25 -7.91 7.50 -2.92
CA ILE A 25 -9.31 7.70 -3.28
C ILE A 25 -10.23 7.35 -2.10
N GLY A 26 -10.06 6.18 -1.50
CA GLY A 26 -10.84 5.74 -0.35
C GLY A 26 -10.59 6.61 0.89
N GLY A 27 -9.32 6.91 1.17
CA GLY A 27 -8.93 7.76 2.30
C GLY A 27 -9.35 9.22 2.14
N SER A 28 -9.28 9.79 0.92
CA SER A 28 -9.77 11.15 0.68
C SER A 28 -11.30 11.22 0.82
N LEU A 29 -12.03 10.26 0.27
CA LEU A 29 -13.49 10.23 0.42
C LEU A 29 -13.89 10.09 1.90
N PHE A 30 -13.31 9.12 2.61
CA PHE A 30 -13.64 8.88 4.01
C PHE A 30 -13.29 10.07 4.92
N GLU A 31 -12.08 10.63 4.79
CA GLU A 31 -11.66 11.79 5.58
C GLU A 31 -12.40 13.06 5.16
N PHE A 32 -12.77 13.22 3.89
CA PHE A 32 -13.61 14.34 3.47
C PHE A 32 -14.99 14.27 4.12
N LEU A 33 -15.66 13.11 4.09
CA LEU A 33 -16.96 12.92 4.73
C LEU A 33 -16.87 13.10 6.25
N LYS A 34 -15.82 12.55 6.87
CA LYS A 34 -15.56 12.70 8.32
C LYS A 34 -15.32 14.16 8.69
N GLY A 35 -14.51 14.89 7.91
CA GLY A 35 -14.21 16.30 8.12
C GLY A 35 -15.45 17.18 7.88
N PHE A 36 -16.24 16.87 6.86
CA PHE A 36 -17.49 17.58 6.58
C PHE A 36 -18.53 17.41 7.70
N ARG A 37 -18.60 16.22 8.32
CA ARG A 37 -19.51 15.93 9.44
C ARG A 37 -19.03 16.52 10.77
N ASN A 38 -17.72 16.59 11.01
CA ASN A 38 -17.15 17.10 12.26
C ASN A 38 -16.91 18.62 12.24
N ALA A 39 -17.01 19.27 11.08
CA ALA A 39 -16.77 20.70 10.94
C ALA A 39 -17.93 21.57 11.48
N PRO A 40 -17.63 22.82 11.90
CA PRO A 40 -18.64 23.76 12.39
C PRO A 40 -19.76 24.02 11.39
N THR A 41 -20.90 24.53 11.87
CA THR A 41 -22.03 24.94 11.01
C THR A 41 -21.57 25.97 9.95
N GLY A 42 -22.00 25.76 8.71
CA GLY A 42 -21.70 26.61 7.56
C GLY A 42 -21.11 25.81 6.40
N LEU A 43 -21.69 25.92 5.19
CA LEU A 43 -21.25 25.12 4.03
C LEU A 43 -19.77 25.36 3.69
N GLN A 44 -19.35 26.62 3.66
CA GLN A 44 -17.96 27.00 3.41
C GLN A 44 -17.02 26.39 4.46
N ARG A 45 -17.33 26.54 5.75
CA ARG A 45 -16.50 26.01 6.84
C ARG A 45 -16.43 24.48 6.82
N ARG A 46 -17.51 23.80 6.45
CA ARG A 46 -17.54 22.34 6.29
C ARG A 46 -16.69 21.87 5.12
N LEU A 47 -16.74 22.56 3.98
CA LEU A 47 -15.89 22.24 2.83
C LEU A 47 -14.42 22.45 3.16
N TYR A 48 -14.06 23.58 3.78
CA TYR A 48 -12.69 23.83 4.23
C TYR A 48 -12.22 22.79 5.26
N GLY A 49 -13.04 22.45 6.24
CA GLY A 49 -12.71 21.42 7.24
C GLY A 49 -12.57 20.01 6.65
N GLY A 50 -13.39 19.67 5.64
CA GLY A 50 -13.25 18.42 4.88
C GLY A 50 -11.93 18.37 4.11
N ILE A 51 -11.61 19.43 3.36
CA ILE A 51 -10.35 19.51 2.59
C ILE A 51 -9.13 19.51 3.51
N ASP A 52 -9.19 20.22 4.63
CA ASP A 52 -8.10 20.26 5.61
C ASP A 52 -7.82 18.86 6.19
N LEU A 53 -8.89 18.10 6.53
CA LEU A 53 -8.73 16.74 7.04
C LEU A 53 -8.13 15.78 5.99
N VAL A 54 -8.57 15.90 4.73
CA VAL A 54 -8.01 15.14 3.60
C VAL A 54 -6.51 15.43 3.46
N LYS A 55 -6.11 16.70 3.47
CA LYS A 55 -4.69 17.09 3.33
C LYS A 55 -3.83 16.54 4.46
N MET A 56 -4.34 16.53 5.69
CA MET A 56 -3.57 16.10 6.86
C MET A 56 -3.52 14.58 7.04
N ARG A 57 -4.55 13.83 6.61
CA ARG A 57 -4.69 12.39 6.91
C ARG A 57 -4.56 11.47 5.72
N THR A 58 -5.07 11.86 4.55
CA THR A 58 -5.05 10.99 3.36
C THR A 58 -3.64 10.50 2.98
N PRO A 59 -2.57 11.32 3.04
CA PRO A 59 -1.22 10.83 2.72
C PRO A 59 -0.74 9.70 3.64
N SER A 60 -1.06 9.75 4.94
CA SER A 60 -0.68 8.72 5.91
C SER A 60 -1.45 7.41 5.67
N ILE A 61 -2.75 7.51 5.35
CA ILE A 61 -3.59 6.35 5.02
C ILE A 61 -3.09 5.71 3.72
N ALA A 62 -2.90 6.51 2.66
CA ALA A 62 -2.40 6.05 1.37
C ALA A 62 -1.04 5.37 1.49
N GLY A 63 -0.12 5.95 2.26
CA GLY A 63 1.18 5.33 2.55
C GLY A 63 1.05 4.00 3.30
N SER A 64 0.13 3.90 4.26
CA SER A 64 -0.10 2.65 4.99
C SER A 64 -0.64 1.53 4.09
N PHE A 65 -1.57 1.86 3.18
CA PHE A 65 -2.06 0.93 2.17
C PHE A 65 -0.97 0.53 1.17
N ALA A 66 -0.14 1.48 0.73
CA ALA A 66 0.99 1.20 -0.15
C ALA A 66 1.99 0.22 0.48
N VAL A 67 2.37 0.43 1.75
CA VAL A 67 3.26 -0.50 2.47
C VAL A 67 2.60 -1.85 2.67
N TRP A 68 1.29 -1.90 2.96
CA TRP A 68 0.55 -3.16 3.05
C TRP A 68 0.58 -3.92 1.73
N GLY A 69 0.26 -3.27 0.60
CA GLY A 69 0.31 -3.86 -0.74
C GLY A 69 1.71 -4.32 -1.12
N ALA A 70 2.73 -3.49 -0.92
CA ALA A 70 4.12 -3.85 -1.19
C ALA A 70 4.60 -5.05 -0.34
N THR A 71 4.22 -5.09 0.94
CA THR A 71 4.58 -6.20 1.83
C THR A 71 3.82 -7.47 1.47
N PHE A 72 2.55 -7.36 1.07
CA PHE A 72 1.75 -8.49 0.59
C PHE A 72 2.38 -9.12 -0.66
N SER A 73 2.70 -8.32 -1.66
CA SER A 73 3.26 -8.80 -2.92
C SER A 73 4.68 -9.33 -2.78
N THR A 74 5.50 -8.74 -1.91
CA THR A 74 6.84 -9.29 -1.61
C THR A 74 6.76 -10.66 -0.97
N VAL A 75 5.84 -10.85 -0.01
CA VAL A 75 5.63 -12.16 0.62
C VAL A 75 5.02 -13.17 -0.36
N ASP A 76 4.03 -12.77 -1.16
CA ASP A 76 3.43 -13.66 -2.17
C ASP A 76 4.49 -14.12 -3.20
N CYS A 77 5.29 -13.19 -3.72
CA CYS A 77 6.44 -13.49 -4.58
C CYS A 77 7.43 -14.47 -3.93
N ALA A 78 7.77 -14.26 -2.65
CA ALA A 78 8.67 -15.14 -1.92
C ALA A 78 8.08 -16.55 -1.70
N LEU A 79 6.78 -16.65 -1.40
CA LEU A 79 6.08 -17.93 -1.20
C LEU A 79 5.95 -18.71 -2.50
N VAL A 80 5.62 -18.05 -3.61
CA VAL A 80 5.56 -18.69 -4.93
C VAL A 80 6.94 -19.20 -5.33
N HIS A 81 8.00 -18.42 -5.08
CA HIS A 81 9.38 -18.84 -5.33
C HIS A 81 9.79 -20.06 -4.49
N TYR A 82 9.40 -20.10 -3.22
CA TYR A 82 9.74 -21.21 -2.32
C TYR A 82 8.93 -22.48 -2.61
N ARG A 83 7.61 -22.37 -2.81
CA ARG A 83 6.69 -23.52 -2.89
C ARG A 83 6.49 -24.03 -4.32
N GLN A 84 6.82 -23.25 -5.35
CA GLN A 84 6.66 -23.62 -6.77
C GLN A 84 5.23 -24.10 -7.12
N ARG A 85 4.25 -23.62 -6.35
CA ARG A 85 2.81 -23.89 -6.49
C ARG A 85 2.06 -22.61 -6.20
N GLU A 86 1.05 -22.32 -7.01
CA GLU A 86 0.13 -21.20 -6.81
C GLU A 86 -1.19 -21.73 -6.28
N ASP A 87 -1.35 -21.76 -4.96
CA ASP A 87 -2.59 -22.19 -4.30
C ASP A 87 -3.23 -21.00 -3.57
N ALA A 88 -4.55 -21.04 -3.34
CA ALA A 88 -5.26 -20.02 -2.53
C ALA A 88 -4.66 -19.86 -1.11
N TRP A 89 -3.96 -20.89 -0.63
CA TRP A 89 -3.18 -20.86 0.59
C TRP A 89 -2.04 -19.84 0.59
N ASN A 90 -1.47 -19.52 -0.57
CA ASN A 90 -0.39 -18.53 -0.67
C ASN A 90 -0.91 -17.14 -0.32
N SER A 91 -2.07 -16.75 -0.86
CA SER A 91 -2.73 -15.48 -0.52
C SER A 91 -3.07 -15.39 0.97
N ILE A 92 -3.62 -16.47 1.55
CA ILE A 92 -3.99 -16.50 2.96
C ILE A 92 -2.74 -16.37 3.86
N LEU A 93 -1.69 -17.13 3.54
CA LEU A 93 -0.44 -17.11 4.29
C LEU A 93 0.32 -15.79 4.12
N SER A 94 0.32 -15.21 2.92
CA SER A 94 0.93 -13.91 2.67
C SER A 94 0.21 -12.81 3.45
N GLY A 95 -1.13 -12.82 3.53
CA GLY A 95 -1.86 -11.89 4.40
C GLY A 95 -1.52 -12.03 5.88
N ALA A 96 -1.39 -13.27 6.36
CA ALA A 96 -0.98 -13.55 7.74
C ALA A 96 0.42 -12.99 8.01
N ALA A 97 1.36 -13.27 7.12
CA ALA A 97 2.74 -12.79 7.22
C ALA A 97 2.83 -11.26 7.09
N THR A 98 2.13 -10.64 6.16
CA THR A 98 2.07 -9.18 6.01
C THR A 98 1.52 -8.52 7.26
N GLY A 99 0.40 -9.02 7.79
CA GLY A 99 -0.17 -8.55 9.05
C GLY A 99 0.83 -8.68 10.20
N GLY A 100 1.53 -9.80 10.28
CA GLY A 100 2.59 -10.02 11.27
C GLY A 100 3.75 -9.03 11.14
N ILE A 101 4.32 -8.87 9.93
CA ILE A 101 5.45 -7.98 9.65
C ILE A 101 5.13 -6.54 10.03
N LEU A 102 3.95 -6.05 9.65
CA LEU A 102 3.50 -4.68 9.93
C LEU A 102 3.28 -4.40 11.43
N ALA A 103 2.90 -5.44 12.19
CA ALA A 103 2.66 -5.34 13.62
C ALA A 103 3.86 -5.77 14.48
N ALA A 104 4.98 -6.16 13.87
CA ALA A 104 6.16 -6.64 14.57
C ALA A 104 6.65 -5.62 15.62
N ARG A 105 6.54 -4.33 15.34
CA ARG A 105 6.91 -3.23 16.26
C ARG A 105 6.01 -3.09 17.50
N ASN A 106 4.81 -3.67 17.47
CA ASN A 106 3.82 -3.57 18.55
C ASN A 106 3.85 -4.79 19.50
N GLY A 107 4.84 -5.68 19.34
CA GLY A 107 5.03 -6.88 20.15
C GLY A 107 4.31 -8.12 19.60
N ILE A 108 4.67 -9.29 20.16
CA ILE A 108 4.25 -10.61 19.66
C ILE A 108 2.72 -10.78 19.68
N ARG A 109 2.03 -10.24 20.69
CA ARG A 109 0.57 -10.32 20.78
C ARG A 109 -0.12 -9.52 19.68
N ALA A 110 0.40 -8.34 19.34
CA ALA A 110 -0.11 -7.54 18.25
C ALA A 110 0.14 -8.23 16.90
N MET A 111 1.32 -8.84 16.73
CA MET A 111 1.69 -9.63 15.56
C MET A 111 0.75 -10.83 15.34
N ALA A 112 0.41 -11.56 16.39
CA ALA A 112 -0.52 -12.68 16.29
C ALA A 112 -1.93 -12.20 15.91
N ASN A 113 -2.42 -11.14 16.55
CA ASN A 113 -3.75 -10.61 16.26
C ASN A 113 -3.85 -10.06 14.82
N SER A 114 -2.83 -9.33 14.35
CA SER A 114 -2.83 -8.78 12.99
C SER A 114 -2.68 -9.87 11.94
N ALA A 115 -1.89 -10.91 12.20
CA ALA A 115 -1.77 -12.07 11.32
C ALA A 115 -3.11 -12.81 11.19
N LEU A 116 -3.84 -13.01 12.30
CA LEU A 116 -5.17 -13.62 12.28
C LEU A 116 -6.18 -12.80 11.47
N VAL A 117 -6.20 -11.48 11.66
CA VAL A 117 -7.09 -10.59 10.90
C VAL A 117 -6.73 -10.60 9.41
N GLY A 118 -5.44 -10.52 9.06
CA GLY A 118 -4.98 -10.56 7.67
C GLY A 118 -5.31 -11.88 6.98
N CYS A 119 -5.09 -13.00 7.68
CA CYS A 119 -5.46 -14.34 7.25
C CYS A 119 -6.98 -14.45 6.98
N LEU A 120 -7.80 -14.00 7.93
CA LEU A 120 -9.26 -14.07 7.83
C LEU A 120 -9.80 -13.24 6.66
N VAL A 121 -9.31 -12.01 6.48
CA VAL A 121 -9.75 -11.12 5.40
C VAL A 121 -9.46 -11.73 4.03
N LEU A 122 -8.24 -12.23 3.81
CA LEU A 122 -7.89 -12.83 2.53
C LEU A 122 -8.53 -14.21 2.32
N ALA A 123 -8.74 -15.00 3.38
CA ALA A 123 -9.51 -16.23 3.29
C ALA A 123 -10.95 -15.95 2.84
N MET A 124 -11.56 -14.86 3.33
CA MET A 124 -12.87 -14.42 2.84
C MET A 124 -12.84 -13.95 1.39
N ILE A 125 -11.79 -13.21 0.98
CA ILE A 125 -11.66 -12.72 -0.41
C ILE A 125 -11.47 -13.88 -1.39
N GLU A 126 -10.57 -14.81 -1.09
CA GLU A 126 -10.34 -16.01 -1.92
C GLU A 126 -11.56 -16.93 -1.90
N GLY A 127 -12.22 -17.08 -0.74
CA GLY A 127 -13.45 -17.86 -0.60
C GLY A 127 -14.62 -17.27 -1.40
N ALA A 128 -14.79 -15.95 -1.37
CA ALA A 128 -15.78 -15.23 -2.18
C ALA A 128 -15.45 -15.32 -3.68
N GLY A 129 -14.17 -15.20 -4.05
CA GLY A 129 -13.71 -15.38 -5.42
C GLY A 129 -14.02 -16.78 -5.96
N ALA A 130 -13.77 -17.82 -5.15
CA ALA A 130 -14.11 -19.20 -5.49
C ALA A 130 -15.63 -19.40 -5.63
N ALA A 131 -16.44 -18.84 -4.73
CA ALA A 131 -17.90 -18.95 -4.79
C ALA A 131 -18.50 -18.22 -6.00
N VAL A 132 -18.01 -17.01 -6.32
CA VAL A 132 -18.45 -16.28 -7.53
C VAL A 132 -18.03 -17.03 -8.79
N ALA A 133 -16.85 -17.64 -8.81
CA ALA A 133 -16.40 -18.46 -9.92
C ALA A 133 -17.31 -19.69 -10.15
N THR A 134 -17.78 -20.35 -9.09
CA THR A 134 -18.71 -21.49 -9.23
C THR A 134 -20.10 -21.06 -9.67
N ILE A 135 -20.62 -19.94 -9.17
CA ILE A 135 -21.93 -19.38 -9.59
C ILE A 135 -21.89 -18.98 -11.07
N ASN A 136 -20.83 -18.29 -11.50
CA ASN A 136 -20.65 -17.90 -12.90
C ASN A 136 -20.45 -19.11 -13.82
N ALA A 137 -19.82 -20.18 -13.33
CA ALA A 137 -19.71 -21.43 -14.07
C ALA A 137 -21.06 -22.15 -14.20
N ALA A 138 -21.91 -22.09 -13.16
CA ALA A 138 -23.26 -22.64 -13.20
C ALA A 138 -24.18 -21.85 -14.16
N ASP A 139 -24.08 -20.52 -14.19
CA ASP A 139 -24.87 -19.66 -15.08
C ASP A 139 -24.55 -19.88 -16.56
N LYS A 140 -23.26 -20.03 -16.90
CA LYS A 140 -22.81 -20.36 -18.27
C LYS A 140 -23.22 -21.77 -18.74
N GLY A 141 -23.70 -22.62 -17.84
CA GLY A 141 -24.27 -23.93 -18.18
C GLY A 141 -25.67 -23.87 -18.82
N ALA A 142 -26.36 -22.73 -18.74
CA ALA A 142 -27.74 -22.57 -19.22
C ALA A 142 -27.91 -21.73 -20.51
N GLY A 143 -26.84 -21.13 -21.04
CA GLY A 143 -26.94 -20.37 -22.29
C GLY A 143 -25.67 -19.62 -22.64
N ILE A 144 -25.18 -19.88 -23.86
CA ILE A 144 -24.05 -19.19 -24.52
C ILE A 144 -22.69 -19.49 -23.87
N VAL A 145 -21.86 -20.23 -24.62
CA VAL A 145 -20.42 -20.37 -24.41
C VAL A 145 -19.77 -18.98 -24.53
N ILE A 146 -19.76 -18.22 -23.45
CA ILE A 146 -18.93 -17.04 -23.30
C ILE A 146 -17.51 -17.57 -23.08
N LYS A 147 -16.75 -17.75 -24.17
CA LYS A 147 -15.28 -17.82 -24.13
C LYS A 147 -14.80 -16.73 -23.17
N PRO A 148 -13.88 -17.01 -22.23
CA PRO A 148 -13.32 -15.97 -21.39
C PRO A 148 -12.72 -14.91 -22.30
N GLN A 149 -13.44 -13.80 -22.49
CA GLN A 149 -12.97 -12.70 -23.29
C GLN A 149 -11.83 -12.08 -22.50
N ARG A 150 -10.62 -12.21 -23.04
CA ARG A 150 -9.44 -11.48 -22.59
C ARG A 150 -9.88 -10.04 -22.33
N ALA A 151 -9.53 -9.54 -21.16
CA ALA A 151 -9.55 -8.13 -20.84
C ALA A 151 -9.23 -7.28 -22.08
N GLN A 152 -10.21 -6.56 -22.62
CA GLN A 152 -10.03 -5.76 -23.85
C GLN A 152 -8.92 -4.70 -23.75
N TRP A 153 -8.47 -4.38 -22.53
CA TRP A 153 -7.33 -3.51 -22.30
C TRP A 153 -5.97 -4.14 -22.63
N GLU A 154 -5.85 -5.48 -22.69
CA GLU A 154 -4.61 -6.13 -23.12
C GLU A 154 -4.40 -6.03 -24.64
N ALA A 155 -5.47 -6.12 -25.44
CA ALA A 155 -5.39 -5.92 -26.88
C ALA A 155 -5.09 -4.45 -27.25
N ILE A 156 -5.54 -3.52 -26.40
CA ILE A 156 -5.24 -2.08 -26.54
C ILE A 156 -3.79 -1.81 -26.11
N LEU A 157 -3.24 -2.48 -25.09
CA LEU A 157 -1.83 -2.34 -24.72
C LEU A 157 -0.88 -2.99 -25.74
N GLU A 158 -1.23 -4.16 -26.30
CA GLU A 158 -0.44 -4.84 -27.35
C GLU A 158 -0.39 -4.05 -28.67
N THR A 159 -1.43 -3.26 -28.98
CA THR A 159 -1.48 -2.43 -30.19
C THR A 159 -0.87 -1.04 -30.02
N ILE A 160 -0.72 -0.57 -28.79
CA ILE A 160 -0.30 0.81 -28.54
C ILE A 160 1.21 0.97 -28.39
N ASP A 161 1.97 0.06 -27.78
CA ASP A 161 3.43 0.03 -27.91
C ASP A 161 4.06 -1.13 -27.08
N PRO A 162 4.77 -2.10 -27.68
CA PRO A 162 5.60 -3.03 -26.91
C PRO A 162 6.74 -2.32 -26.17
N LYS A 163 7.19 -1.15 -26.64
CA LYS A 163 8.22 -0.34 -25.95
C LYS A 163 7.66 0.46 -24.77
N ARG A 164 6.35 0.73 -24.74
CA ARG A 164 5.76 1.53 -23.66
C ARG A 164 5.61 0.73 -22.38
N ALA A 165 5.30 -0.57 -22.46
CA ALA A 165 5.28 -1.45 -21.31
C ALA A 165 6.68 -1.53 -20.65
N SER A 166 7.74 -1.79 -21.41
CA SER A 166 9.10 -1.82 -20.86
C SER A 166 9.54 -0.44 -20.34
N SER A 167 9.27 0.64 -21.07
CA SER A 167 9.64 1.99 -20.61
C SER A 167 8.91 2.42 -19.34
N THR A 168 7.66 1.98 -19.15
CA THR A 168 6.89 2.25 -17.92
C THR A 168 7.47 1.46 -16.75
N GLN A 169 7.91 0.22 -17.00
CA GLN A 169 8.59 -0.61 -16.00
C GLN A 169 9.95 -0.01 -15.61
N ASP A 170 10.77 0.38 -16.58
CA ASP A 170 12.08 1.02 -16.35
C ASP A 170 11.93 2.35 -15.61
N PHE A 171 10.93 3.16 -15.98
CA PHE A 171 10.64 4.43 -15.32
C PHE A 171 10.17 4.23 -13.86
N ALA A 172 9.29 3.26 -13.61
CA ALA A 172 8.79 2.99 -12.27
C ALA A 172 9.91 2.46 -11.36
N LEU A 173 10.79 1.61 -11.90
CA LEU A 173 11.98 1.12 -11.20
C LEU A 173 12.95 2.27 -10.90
N ALA A 174 13.24 3.13 -11.88
CA ALA A 174 14.13 4.29 -11.70
C ALA A 174 13.60 5.30 -10.67
N GLU A 175 12.30 5.58 -10.66
CA GLU A 175 11.69 6.44 -9.64
C GLU A 175 11.72 5.78 -8.25
N PHE A 176 11.51 4.46 -8.17
CA PHE A 176 11.63 3.73 -6.92
C PHE A 176 13.06 3.73 -6.38
N GLU A 177 14.06 3.49 -7.23
CA GLU A 177 15.49 3.60 -6.87
C GLU A 177 15.84 5.01 -6.42
N ARG A 178 15.35 6.04 -7.13
CA ARG A 178 15.54 7.44 -6.76
C ARG A 178 14.97 7.77 -5.38
N VAL A 179 13.79 7.22 -5.05
CA VAL A 179 13.18 7.35 -3.71
C VAL A 179 14.01 6.61 -2.67
N LEU A 180 14.45 5.38 -2.96
CA LEU A 180 15.29 4.59 -2.06
C LEU A 180 16.63 5.29 -1.77
N ASP A 181 17.27 5.87 -2.78
CA ASP A 181 18.51 6.64 -2.61
C ASP A 181 18.29 7.88 -1.76
N LYS A 182 17.17 8.59 -1.97
CA LYS A 182 16.79 9.74 -1.13
C LYS A 182 16.54 9.32 0.32
N CYS A 183 15.92 8.16 0.54
CA CYS A 183 15.75 7.58 1.88
C CYS A 183 17.09 7.16 2.49
N ARG A 184 18.00 6.59 1.69
CA ARG A 184 19.36 6.19 2.14
C ARG A 184 20.17 7.40 2.56
N ALA A 185 20.19 8.46 1.75
CA ALA A 185 20.86 9.73 2.06
C ALA A 185 20.31 10.41 3.33
N SER A 186 19.01 10.24 3.62
CA SER A 186 18.42 10.76 4.87
C SER A 186 18.70 9.87 6.09
N ARG A 187 19.11 8.61 5.90
CA ARG A 187 19.46 7.66 6.97
C ARG A 187 20.94 7.72 7.35
N GLU A 188 21.83 7.98 6.41
CA GLU A 188 23.27 8.12 6.65
C GLU A 188 23.67 9.12 7.74
N PRO A 189 23.01 10.30 7.93
CA PRO A 189 23.37 11.20 9.03
C PRO A 189 23.06 10.65 10.43
N ASN A 190 22.28 9.56 10.56
CA ASN A 190 21.92 8.97 11.86
C ASN A 190 22.60 7.60 12.15
N LEU A 191 23.28 6.98 11.18
CA LEU A 191 23.89 5.65 11.37
C LEU A 191 25.40 5.70 11.70
N LEU A 192 26.01 6.89 11.69
CA LEU A 192 27.42 7.10 12.01
C LEU A 192 27.63 7.65 13.43
N GLN A 193 26.61 7.58 14.30
CA GLN A 193 26.62 8.15 15.65
C GLN A 193 26.41 7.13 16.77
N ASP A 194 26.76 5.86 16.52
CA ASP A 194 26.97 4.86 17.57
C ASP A 194 28.50 4.66 17.76
N ILE A 195 29.00 4.98 18.97
CA ILE A 195 30.34 4.72 19.58
C ILE A 195 31.36 5.90 19.61
N PRO A 196 32.00 6.27 20.76
CA PRO A 196 31.50 6.73 22.06
C PRO A 196 31.96 8.18 22.41
N VAL A 197 31.47 8.72 23.53
CA VAL A 197 31.82 10.00 24.20
C VAL A 197 33.21 10.60 23.86
N LYS A 198 33.22 11.79 23.25
CA LYS A 198 34.19 12.86 23.57
C LYS A 198 33.71 14.23 23.08
N SER A 199 33.65 15.14 24.03
CA SER A 199 33.42 16.58 23.91
C SER A 199 34.29 17.25 22.84
N HIS A 200 33.67 17.89 21.86
CA HIS A 200 34.17 19.17 21.36
C HIS A 200 33.09 19.92 20.58
N GLU A 201 32.83 21.14 21.02
CA GLU A 201 32.10 22.18 20.29
C GLU A 201 32.54 22.28 18.82
N ARG A 202 31.56 22.40 17.91
CA ARG A 202 31.53 23.48 16.92
C ARG A 202 30.19 23.58 16.18
N ASP A 203 29.58 24.71 16.46
CA ASP A 203 28.53 25.47 15.78
C ASP A 203 28.33 25.21 14.28
N SER A 204 27.10 24.82 13.91
CA SER A 204 26.52 25.09 12.59
C SER A 204 24.99 24.91 12.61
N LYS A 205 24.30 26.01 12.90
CA LYS A 205 23.01 26.41 12.30
C LYS A 205 21.91 25.34 12.24
N GLN A 206 21.44 24.95 13.42
CA GLN A 206 20.30 24.04 13.61
C GLN A 206 18.97 24.82 13.42
N LYS A 207 18.27 24.61 12.30
CA LYS A 207 16.83 24.92 12.24
C LYS A 207 16.10 23.91 13.13
N PRO A 208 15.25 24.34 14.08
CA PRO A 208 14.61 23.42 15.01
C PRO A 208 13.60 22.57 14.22
N PHE A 209 13.85 21.26 14.14
CA PHE A 209 12.80 20.30 13.79
C PHE A 209 11.84 20.25 14.96
N TYR A 210 10.74 20.99 14.88
CA TYR A 210 9.63 20.83 15.82
C TYR A 210 9.07 19.41 15.66
N SER A 211 9.11 18.63 16.74
CA SER A 211 8.42 17.35 16.81
C SER A 211 6.93 17.58 16.56
N LEU A 212 6.26 16.66 15.86
CA LEU A 212 4.80 16.71 15.66
C LEU A 212 4.04 16.88 16.99
N LEU A 213 4.61 16.40 18.09
CA LEU A 213 4.08 16.60 19.44
C LEU A 213 4.18 18.05 19.93
N ASP A 214 5.23 18.78 19.57
CA ASP A 214 5.42 20.21 19.89
C ASP A 214 4.54 21.10 19.01
N LEU A 215 4.35 20.74 17.73
CA LEU A 215 3.41 21.41 16.83
C LEU A 215 1.94 21.21 17.27
N VAL A 216 1.61 20.03 17.79
CA VAL A 216 0.29 19.74 18.38
C VAL A 216 0.11 20.48 19.72
N LYS A 217 1.14 20.60 20.56
CA LYS A 217 1.10 21.41 21.79
C LYS A 217 1.02 22.92 21.53
N LEU A 218 1.63 23.41 20.45
CA LEU A 218 1.54 24.81 20.00
C LEU A 218 0.19 25.16 19.37
N SER A 219 -0.55 24.17 18.87
CA SER A 219 -1.89 24.36 18.31
C SER A 219 -3.01 24.48 19.36
N GLN A 220 -2.69 24.74 20.64
CA GLN A 220 -3.65 25.09 21.68
C GLN A 220 -4.48 26.30 21.21
N MET A 221 -5.66 26.02 20.65
CA MET A 221 -6.70 27.00 20.34
C MET A 221 -7.40 27.45 21.64
N PHE A 222 -6.61 28.07 22.53
CA PHE A 222 -7.03 29.08 23.50
C PHE A 222 -6.13 30.29 23.33
#